data_AF-A0A5C8WVE8-F1
#
_entry.id   AF-A0A5C8WVE8-F1
#
_cell.length_a   1.000
_cell.length_b   1.000
_cell.length_c   1.000
_cell.angle_alpha   90.00
_cell.angle_beta   90.00
_cell.angle_gamma   90.00
#
_symmetry.space_group_name_H-M   'P 1'
#
loop_
_entity.id
_entity.type
_entity.pdbx_description
1 polymer ?
#
loop_
_entity_poly.entity_id
_entity_poly.type
_entity_poly.pdbx_seq_one_letter_code
_entity_poly.pdbx_strand_id
1 'polypeptide(L)'
;MGLFDMFRDALARAEARIDAIGGDGLPMAFAKIHPGGLPAFLDRLREAGHGAAVSSWLGSGANVALPAGAYAALLSPEALTRFAADLGVPEARVPTALAEFLPGAVDRQSRDGTLAPQRQFSTQVA
;
A
#
# COMPACT_ATOMS: atom_id res chain seq x y z
N MET A 1 29.30 14.19 12.57
CA MET A 1 28.48 13.19 11.87
C MET A 1 27.24 12.94 12.70
N GLY A 2 26.16 13.67 12.42
CA GLY A 2 24.96 13.68 13.24
C GLY A 2 23.88 12.78 12.64
N LEU A 3 23.17 12.05 13.49
CA LEU A 3 21.94 11.32 13.16
C LEU A 3 20.92 12.20 12.40
N PHE A 4 20.96 13.52 12.62
CA PHE A 4 20.14 14.50 11.90
C PHE A 4 20.44 14.58 10.40
N ASP A 5 21.70 14.40 10.00
CA ASP A 5 22.10 14.36 8.59
C ASP A 5 21.65 13.03 7.97
N MET A 6 21.75 11.93 8.73
CA MET A 6 21.26 10.62 8.31
C MET A 6 19.74 10.59 8.14
N PHE A 7 18.96 11.33 8.94
CA PHE A 7 17.50 11.41 8.76
C PHE A 7 17.11 12.24 7.54
N ARG A 8 17.80 13.37 7.29
CA ARG A 8 17.56 14.22 6.12
C ARG A 8 17.95 13.51 4.83
N ASP A 9 19.08 12.82 4.87
CA ASP A 9 19.58 12.07 3.74
C ASP A 9 18.74 10.80 3.51
N ALA A 10 18.32 10.11 4.56
CA ALA A 10 17.33 9.03 4.46
C ALA A 10 15.99 9.54 3.91
N LEU A 11 15.58 10.77 4.22
CA LEU A 11 14.37 11.37 3.67
C LEU A 11 14.52 11.69 2.17
N ALA A 12 15.64 12.28 1.76
CA ALA A 12 15.93 12.55 0.35
C ALA A 12 16.05 11.26 -0.47
N ARG A 13 16.64 10.22 0.11
CA ARG A 13 16.69 8.88 -0.47
C ARG A 13 15.32 8.22 -0.50
N ALA A 14 14.51 8.37 0.54
CA ALA A 14 13.14 7.86 0.57
C ALA A 14 12.31 8.46 -0.58
N GLU A 15 12.42 9.76 -0.86
CA GLU A 15 11.74 10.37 -2.03
C GLU A 15 12.18 9.72 -3.35
N ALA A 16 13.49 9.55 -3.56
CA ALA A 16 14.01 8.91 -4.76
C ALA A 16 13.59 7.44 -4.88
N ARG A 17 13.41 6.74 -3.76
CA ARG A 17 12.92 5.36 -3.73
C ARG A 17 11.42 5.27 -3.93
N ILE A 18 10.63 6.20 -3.41
CA ILE A 18 9.18 6.28 -3.62
C ILE A 18 8.90 6.31 -5.13
N ASP A 19 9.59 7.18 -5.87
CA ASP A 19 9.52 7.23 -7.34
C ASP A 19 9.88 5.87 -8.00
N ALA A 20 10.90 5.18 -7.47
CA ALA A 20 11.34 3.86 -7.96
C ALA A 20 10.44 2.68 -7.54
N ILE A 21 9.67 2.80 -6.45
CA ILE A 21 8.79 1.74 -5.92
C ILE A 21 7.44 1.71 -6.68
N GLY A 22 7.07 2.80 -7.38
CA GLY A 22 5.74 3.09 -7.91
C GLY A 22 5.10 2.15 -8.95
N GLY A 23 5.73 1.03 -9.29
CA GLY A 23 5.21 0.05 -10.26
C GLY A 23 4.88 -1.31 -9.67
N ASP A 24 5.91 -1.94 -9.07
CA ASP A 24 5.95 -3.39 -8.86
C ASP A 24 6.25 -3.81 -7.41
N GLY A 25 6.73 -2.90 -6.56
CA GLY A 25 7.21 -3.27 -5.21
C GLY A 25 6.10 -3.44 -4.18
N LEU A 26 5.02 -2.65 -4.31
CA LEU A 26 3.96 -2.61 -3.30
C LEU A 26 3.11 -3.88 -3.19
N PRO A 27 2.71 -4.55 -4.28
CA PRO A 27 1.95 -5.80 -4.19
C PRO A 27 2.73 -6.90 -3.44
N MET A 28 4.04 -6.96 -3.65
CA MET A 28 4.93 -7.92 -2.97
C MET A 28 5.10 -7.61 -1.48
N ALA A 29 5.26 -6.33 -1.12
CA ALA A 29 5.32 -5.92 0.27
C ALA A 29 4.03 -6.29 1.02
N PHE A 30 2.86 -6.05 0.42
CA PHE A 30 1.57 -6.42 1.01
C PHE A 30 1.42 -7.94 1.19
N ALA A 31 1.82 -8.74 0.20
CA ALA A 31 1.75 -10.19 0.28
C ALA A 31 2.64 -10.78 1.39
N LYS A 32 3.78 -10.14 1.69
CA LYS A 32 4.71 -10.57 2.76
C LYS A 32 4.26 -10.18 4.17
N ILE A 33 3.47 -9.10 4.29
CA ILE A 33 3.13 -8.48 5.58
C ILE A 33 1.78 -8.96 6.10
N HIS A 34 0.79 -9.17 5.23
CA HIS A 34 -0.56 -9.54 5.64
C HIS A 34 -1.04 -10.84 4.99
N PRO A 35 -1.25 -11.93 5.77
CA PRO A 35 -2.03 -13.07 5.31
C PRO A 35 -3.49 -12.62 5.15
N GLY A 36 -3.95 -12.47 3.91
CA GLY A 36 -5.21 -11.80 3.54
C GLY A 36 -5.02 -10.60 2.60
N GLY A 37 -3.77 -10.14 2.43
CA GLY A 37 -3.33 -9.23 1.39
C GLY A 37 -4.03 -7.87 1.35
N LEU A 38 -3.90 -7.21 0.19
CA LEU A 38 -4.58 -5.96 -0.14
C LEU A 38 -6.12 -5.97 0.07
N PRO A 39 -6.87 -7.05 -0.23
CA PRO A 39 -8.32 -7.10 -0.03
C PRO A 39 -8.79 -6.86 1.40
N ALA A 40 -8.12 -7.48 2.39
CA ALA A 40 -8.47 -7.29 3.80
C ALA A 40 -8.21 -5.84 4.27
N PHE A 41 -7.17 -5.21 3.74
CA PHE A 41 -6.88 -3.81 4.02
C PHE A 41 -7.92 -2.86 3.38
N LEU A 42 -8.34 -3.16 2.15
CA LEU A 42 -9.41 -2.41 1.48
C LEU A 42 -10.74 -2.53 2.20
N ASP A 43 -11.04 -3.69 2.79
CA ASP A 43 -12.24 -3.86 3.60
C ASP A 43 -12.20 -2.95 4.84
N ARG A 44 -11.06 -2.88 5.54
CA ARG A 44 -10.89 -1.93 6.66
C ARG A 44 -11.01 -0.47 6.25
N LEU A 45 -10.53 -0.10 5.07
CA LEU A 45 -10.75 1.24 4.50
C LEU A 45 -12.24 1.51 4.29
N ARG A 46 -13.01 0.52 3.83
CA ARG A 46 -14.47 0.65 3.69
C ARG A 46 -15.15 0.80 5.04
N GLU A 47 -14.79 -0.01 6.03
CA GLU A 47 -15.29 0.08 7.41
C GLU A 47 -14.97 1.43 8.07
N ALA A 48 -13.84 2.04 7.73
CA ALA A 48 -13.42 3.34 8.20
C ALA A 48 -14.13 4.54 7.53
N GLY A 49 -15.04 4.28 6.58
CA GLY A 49 -15.78 5.32 5.85
C GLY A 49 -15.12 5.76 4.54
N HIS A 50 -14.00 5.15 4.13
CA HIS A 50 -13.34 5.43 2.84
C HIS A 50 -13.79 4.52 1.70
N GLY A 51 -14.95 3.88 1.83
CA GLY A 51 -15.43 2.90 0.85
C GLY A 51 -15.67 3.47 -0.54
N ALA A 52 -16.02 4.75 -0.66
CA ALA A 52 -16.18 5.42 -1.96
C ALA A 52 -14.86 5.50 -2.75
N ALA A 53 -13.73 5.75 -2.06
CA ALA A 53 -12.42 5.78 -2.69
C ALA A 53 -12.01 4.36 -3.13
N VAL A 54 -12.21 3.37 -2.25
CA VAL A 54 -11.97 1.96 -2.60
C VAL A 54 -12.79 1.53 -3.82
N SER A 55 -14.09 1.84 -3.87
CA SER A 55 -14.93 1.54 -5.03
C SER A 55 -14.47 2.25 -6.31
N SER A 56 -13.92 3.47 -6.19
CA SER A 56 -13.34 4.20 -7.32
C SER A 56 -12.11 3.48 -7.89
N TRP A 57 -11.27 2.88 -7.04
CA TRP A 57 -10.10 2.09 -7.47
C TRP A 57 -10.45 0.72 -8.05
N LEU A 58 -11.60 0.17 -7.64
CA LEU A 58 -12.08 -1.10 -8.16
C LEU A 58 -12.81 -0.93 -9.49
N GLY A 59 -13.57 0.15 -9.63
CA GLY A 59 -14.28 0.48 -10.87
C GLY A 59 -13.36 1.07 -11.95
N SER A 60 -13.94 1.37 -13.11
CA SER A 60 -13.21 1.98 -14.24
C SER A 60 -13.16 3.52 -14.18
N GLY A 61 -13.34 4.09 -13.00
CA GLY A 61 -13.40 5.55 -12.78
C GLY A 61 -12.02 6.17 -12.54
N ALA A 62 -11.96 7.49 -12.35
CA ALA A 62 -10.74 8.13 -11.88
C ALA A 62 -10.40 7.65 -10.46
N ASN A 63 -9.16 7.23 -10.23
CA ASN A 63 -8.69 6.79 -8.93
C ASN A 63 -8.62 7.94 -7.94
N VAL A 64 -9.45 7.91 -6.90
CA VAL A 64 -9.47 8.94 -5.85
C VAL A 64 -8.34 8.70 -4.85
N ALA A 65 -7.31 9.53 -4.83
CA ALA A 65 -6.28 9.47 -3.80
C ALA A 65 -6.86 9.82 -2.42
N LEU A 66 -6.51 9.05 -1.39
CA LEU A 66 -6.82 9.38 0.00
C LEU A 66 -5.63 10.08 0.66
N PRO A 67 -5.85 10.90 1.70
CA PRO A 67 -4.75 11.49 2.45
C PRO A 67 -3.95 10.42 3.20
N ALA A 68 -2.64 10.63 3.34
CA ALA A 68 -1.74 9.75 4.11
C ALA A 68 -2.27 9.41 5.52
N GLY A 69 -2.96 10.35 6.17
CA GLY A 69 -3.57 10.15 7.49
C GLY A 69 -4.64 9.06 7.53
N ALA A 70 -5.38 8.83 6.44
CA ALA A 70 -6.38 7.76 6.36
C ALA A 70 -5.72 6.37 6.45
N TYR A 71 -4.55 6.20 5.84
CA TYR A 71 -3.78 4.97 5.90
C TYR A 71 -3.12 4.78 7.27
N ALA A 72 -2.53 5.85 7.82
CA ALA A 72 -1.88 5.81 9.13
C ALA A 72 -2.86 5.43 10.26
N ALA A 73 -4.13 5.85 10.16
CA ALA A 73 -5.15 5.51 11.14
C ALA A 73 -5.57 4.03 11.11
N LEU A 74 -5.40 3.35 9.97
CA LEU A 74 -5.82 1.96 9.75
C LEU A 74 -4.69 0.96 9.86
N LEU A 75 -3.45 1.42 9.69
CA LEU A 75 -2.25 0.62 9.84
C LEU A 75 -1.85 0.57 11.32
N SER A 76 -1.73 -0.64 11.85
CA SER A 76 -1.11 -0.84 13.16
C SER A 76 0.37 -0.41 13.13
N PRO A 77 0.95 0.02 14.26
CA PRO A 77 2.37 0.37 14.34
C PRO A 77 3.29 -0.73 13.80
N GLU A 78 2.97 -1.99 14.09
CA GLU A 78 3.71 -3.15 13.59
C GLU A 78 3.68 -3.27 12.05
N ALA A 79 2.55 -2.96 11.42
CA ALA A 79 2.43 -2.95 9.98
C ALA A 79 3.27 -1.82 9.37
N LEU A 80 3.26 -0.62 9.97
CA LEU A 80 4.10 0.50 9.55
C LEU A 80 5.58 0.14 9.61
N THR A 81 6.06 -0.42 10.72
CA THR A 81 7.45 -0.87 10.88
C THR A 81 7.83 -1.89 9.81
N ARG A 82 6.94 -2.83 9.50
CA ARG A 82 7.22 -3.88 8.52
C ARG A 82 7.23 -3.36 7.08
N PHE A 83 6.32 -2.47 6.73
CA PHE A 83 6.34 -1.78 5.43
C PHE A 83 7.58 -0.88 5.29
N ALA A 84 7.92 -0.14 6.33
CA ALA A 84 9.12 0.68 6.37
C ALA A 84 10.38 -0.14 6.11
N ALA A 85 10.50 -1.30 6.77
CA ALA A 85 11.61 -2.23 6.58
C ALA A 85 11.64 -2.83 5.15
N ASP A 86 10.49 -3.20 4.59
CA ASP A 86 10.40 -3.82 3.27
C ASP A 86 10.71 -2.83 2.14
N LEU A 87 10.19 -1.62 2.27
CA LEU A 87 10.39 -0.53 1.31
C LEU A 87 11.73 0.20 1.51
N GLY A 88 12.36 0.02 2.68
CA GLY A 88 13.56 0.75 3.08
C GLY A 88 13.31 2.25 3.24
N VAL A 89 12.12 2.63 3.70
CA VAL A 89 11.70 4.03 3.93
C VAL A 89 11.31 4.20 5.40
N PRO A 90 11.35 5.41 5.97
CA PRO A 90 10.91 5.62 7.35
C PRO A 90 9.40 5.38 7.51
N GLU A 91 8.98 4.92 8.69
CA GLU A 91 7.56 4.62 9.02
C GLU A 91 6.63 5.80 8.72
N ALA A 92 7.06 7.03 9.00
CA ALA A 92 6.30 8.24 8.72
C ALA A 92 6.02 8.47 7.22
N ARG A 93 6.81 7.86 6.32
CA ARG A 93 6.64 7.95 4.86
C ARG A 93 5.77 6.84 4.29
N VAL A 94 5.63 5.71 4.98
CA VAL A 94 4.81 4.59 4.53
C VAL A 94 3.38 5.04 4.15
N PRO A 95 2.65 5.82 4.98
CA PRO A 95 1.29 6.23 4.65
C PRO A 95 1.23 7.15 3.42
N THR A 96 2.28 7.94 3.17
CA THR A 96 2.37 8.83 2.00
C THR A 96 2.60 8.01 0.73
N ALA A 97 3.55 7.07 0.76
CA ALA A 97 3.78 6.17 -0.36
C ALA A 97 2.54 5.34 -0.70
N LEU A 98 1.79 4.89 0.31
CA LEU A 98 0.52 4.20 0.09
C LEU A 98 -0.54 5.12 -0.53
N ALA A 99 -0.65 6.36 -0.08
CA ALA A 99 -1.57 7.33 -0.66
C ALA A 99 -1.34 7.57 -2.16
N GLU A 100 -0.07 7.60 -2.58
CA GLU A 100 0.30 7.89 -3.98
C GLU A 100 0.14 6.66 -4.88
N PHE A 101 0.50 5.47 -4.40
CA PHE A 101 0.63 4.31 -5.27
C PHE A 101 -0.41 3.22 -5.06
N LEU A 102 -1.03 3.14 -3.87
CA LEU A 102 -2.04 2.12 -3.60
C LEU A 102 -3.26 2.22 -4.55
N PRO A 103 -3.80 3.41 -4.87
CA PRO A 103 -4.91 3.53 -5.82
C PRO A 103 -4.59 2.89 -7.18
N GLY A 104 -3.40 3.17 -7.73
CA GLY A 104 -2.95 2.61 -9.01
C GLY A 104 -2.61 1.12 -8.93
N ALA A 105 -2.08 0.64 -7.80
CA ALA A 105 -1.82 -0.79 -7.60
C ALA A 105 -3.14 -1.59 -7.52
N VAL A 106 -4.15 -1.04 -6.85
CA VAL A 106 -5.50 -1.63 -6.75
C VAL A 106 -6.16 -1.67 -8.12
N ASP A 107 -6.17 -0.55 -8.85
CA ASP A 107 -6.73 -0.44 -10.20
C ASP A 107 -6.11 -1.46 -11.17
N ARG A 108 -4.78 -1.56 -11.20
CA ARG A 108 -4.07 -2.54 -12.04
C ARG A 108 -4.45 -3.99 -11.72
N GLN A 109 -4.81 -4.27 -10.46
CA GLN A 109 -5.19 -5.60 -10.00
C GLN A 109 -6.71 -5.86 -10.10
N SER A 110 -7.52 -4.80 -10.24
CA SER A 110 -8.96 -4.87 -10.48
C SER A 110 -9.23 -5.13 -11.96
N ARG A 111 -9.54 -6.38 -12.31
CA ARG A 111 -10.06 -6.71 -13.66
C ARG A 111 -11.57 -6.84 -13.54
N ASP A 112 -12.30 -5.96 -14.23
CA ASP A 112 -13.77 -5.98 -14.33
C ASP A 112 -14.51 -5.60 -13.03
N GLY A 113 -14.06 -4.58 -12.30
CA GLY A 113 -14.76 -4.14 -11.07
C GLY A 113 -14.53 -5.03 -9.85
N THR A 114 -13.79 -6.13 -10.04
CA THR A 114 -13.50 -7.12 -9.01
C THR A 114 -11.98 -7.22 -8.89
N LEU A 115 -11.45 -7.08 -7.67
CA LEU A 115 -10.06 -7.50 -7.41
C LEU A 115 -9.97 -8.93 -7.91
N ALA A 116 -9.13 -9.18 -8.91
CA ALA A 116 -8.89 -10.54 -9.36
C ALA A 116 -8.62 -11.35 -8.09
N PRO A 117 -9.40 -12.42 -7.81
CA PRO A 117 -9.15 -13.23 -6.63
C PRO A 117 -7.67 -13.55 -6.71
N GLN A 118 -6.90 -13.06 -5.73
CA GLN A 118 -5.50 -13.44 -5.60
C GLN A 118 -5.55 -14.93 -5.76
N ARG A 119 -4.92 -15.44 -6.82
CA ARG A 119 -4.91 -16.87 -7.18
C ARG A 119 -4.37 -17.56 -5.95
N GLN A 120 -5.29 -17.89 -5.06
CA GLN A 120 -5.12 -18.77 -3.96
C GLN A 120 -4.48 -19.98 -4.60
N PHE A 121 -3.38 -20.40 -4.01
CA PHE A 121 -2.69 -21.63 -4.32
C PHE A 121 -3.68 -22.79 -4.22
N SER A 122 -4.58 -22.95 -5.19
CA SER A 122 -5.23 -24.20 -5.53
C SER A 122 -4.31 -24.90 -6.52
N THR A 123 -3.08 -25.15 -6.08
CA THR A 123 -2.34 -26.34 -6.51
C THR A 123 -2.77 -27.40 -5.49
N GLN A 124 -3.93 -28.03 -5.73
CA GLN A 124 -4.03 -29.34 -6.38
C GLN A 124 -3.56 -30.46 -5.46
N VAL A 125 -4.52 -31.24 -4.94
CA VAL A 125 -4.38 -32.70 -4.86
C VAL A 125 -5.72 -33.30 -5.29
N ALA A 126 -5.60 -34.22 -6.25
CA ALA A 126 -6.53 -35.13 -6.92
C ALA A 126 -7.95 -35.29 -6.37
#